data_AF-A0A378W2U4-F1
#
_entry.id   AF-A0A378W2U4-F1
#
_cell.length_a   1.000
_cell.length_b   1.000
_cell.length_c   1.000
_cell.angle_alpha   90.00
_cell.angle_beta   90.00
_cell.angle_gamma   90.00
#
_symmetry.space_group_name_H-M   'P 1'
#
loop_
_entity.id
_entity.type
_entity.pdbx_description
1 polymer ?
#
loop_
_entity_poly.entity_id
_entity_poly.type
_entity_poly.pdbx_seq_one_letter_code
_entity_poly.pdbx_strand_id
1 'polypeptide(L)'
;MTIIVKAVLYPLTNASYRSMAKMRAAAPKLQTIKEKYGDDRMAQQQAMMQLYKDEKINPLGGCLPMLLQIPVFIGLYWALFASVELRQAPWLGWITDLSRADPYYILPIIMAATMFAQTYLNPPPTDPMQAKMMKIMPLVFSVMFFFFPAGLVLYWVVNNLLTIAQQWHINRSIEKQRAQGEVVS
;
A
#
# COMPACT_ATOMS: atom_id res chain seq x y z
N MET A 1 4.88 8.89 -16.80
CA MET A 1 5.69 7.75 -16.29
C MET A 1 4.89 6.86 -15.33
N THR A 2 4.39 7.36 -14.19
CA THR A 2 3.67 6.58 -13.17
C THR A 2 2.50 5.73 -13.69
N ILE A 3 1.70 6.29 -14.59
CA ILE A 3 0.56 5.58 -15.19
C ILE A 3 1.02 4.38 -16.03
N ILE A 4 2.11 4.53 -16.80
CA ILE A 4 2.66 3.47 -17.66
C ILE A 4 3.18 2.32 -16.80
N VAL A 5 3.97 2.62 -15.77
CA VAL A 5 4.47 1.61 -14.83
C VAL A 5 3.31 0.86 -14.17
N LYS A 6 2.27 1.57 -13.72
CA LYS A 6 1.08 0.93 -13.15
C LYS A 6 0.30 0.10 -14.15
N ALA A 7 0.23 0.50 -15.41
CA ALA A 7 -0.43 -0.27 -16.46
C ALA A 7 0.30 -1.60 -16.72
N VAL A 8 1.63 -1.57 -16.86
CA VAL A 8 2.45 -2.78 -17.05
C VAL A 8 2.32 -3.73 -15.85
N LEU A 9 2.29 -3.17 -14.64
CA LEU A 9 2.24 -3.94 -13.40
C LEU A 9 0.81 -4.23 -12.91
N TYR A 10 -0.20 -3.81 -13.68
CA TYR A 10 -1.60 -3.98 -13.34
C TYR A 10 -1.99 -5.43 -13.01
N PRO A 11 -1.64 -6.47 -13.82
CA PRO A 11 -2.07 -7.84 -13.52
C PRO A 11 -1.51 -8.33 -12.19
N LEU A 12 -0.24 -8.02 -11.92
CA LEU A 12 0.45 -8.41 -10.69
C LEU A 12 -0.15 -7.71 -9.45
N THR A 13 -0.31 -6.39 -9.54
CA THR A 13 -0.86 -5.58 -8.45
C THR A 13 -2.33 -5.91 -8.19
N ASN A 14 -3.13 -6.17 -9.23
CA ASN A 14 -4.52 -6.61 -9.10
C ASN A 14 -4.64 -7.93 -8.34
N ALA A 15 -3.79 -8.93 -8.64
CA ALA A 15 -3.76 -10.19 -7.90
C ALA A 15 -3.39 -9.99 -6.41
N SER A 16 -2.37 -9.16 -6.15
CA SER A 16 -1.94 -8.79 -4.79
C SER A 16 -3.06 -8.10 -3.99
N TYR A 17 -3.72 -7.08 -4.56
CA TYR A 17 -4.80 -6.36 -3.89
C TYR A 17 -6.05 -7.21 -3.71
N ARG A 18 -6.38 -8.12 -4.65
CA ARG A 18 -7.46 -9.10 -4.45
C ARG A 18 -7.17 -10.01 -3.26
N SER A 19 -5.94 -10.51 -3.11
CA SER A 19 -5.56 -11.31 -1.94
C SER A 19 -5.71 -10.51 -0.64
N MET A 20 -5.28 -9.24 -0.62
CA MET A 20 -5.45 -8.36 0.53
C MET A 20 -6.91 -8.09 0.89
N ALA A 21 -7.76 -7.90 -0.11
CA ALA A 21 -9.20 -7.72 0.09
C ALA A 21 -9.86 -8.98 0.68
N LYS A 22 -9.49 -10.18 0.21
CA LYS A 22 -9.92 -11.45 0.83
C LYS A 22 -9.42 -11.60 2.27
N MET A 23 -8.16 -11.23 2.55
CA MET A 23 -7.64 -11.20 3.94
C MET A 23 -8.46 -10.27 4.84
N ARG A 24 -8.80 -9.08 4.36
CA ARG A 24 -9.66 -8.14 5.09
C ARG A 24 -11.04 -8.73 5.36
N ALA A 25 -11.61 -9.41 4.37
CA ALA A 25 -12.89 -10.11 4.51
C ALA A 25 -12.81 -11.29 5.50
N ALA A 26 -11.66 -11.96 5.61
CA ALA A 26 -11.40 -13.07 6.53
C ALA A 26 -11.11 -12.62 7.98
N ALA A 27 -10.88 -11.32 8.22
CA ALA A 27 -10.59 -10.75 9.55
C ALA A 27 -11.51 -11.24 10.69
N PRO A 28 -12.86 -11.29 10.56
CA PRO A 28 -13.72 -11.82 11.62
C PRO A 28 -13.50 -13.31 11.89
N LYS A 29 -13.21 -14.12 10.87
CA LYS A 29 -12.88 -15.55 11.05
C LYS A 29 -11.52 -15.75 11.72
N LEU A 30 -10.57 -14.85 11.44
CA LEU A 30 -9.28 -14.84 12.14
C LEU A 30 -9.43 -14.48 13.62
N GLN A 31 -10.37 -13.60 13.97
CA GLN A 31 -10.70 -13.29 15.36
C GLN A 31 -11.30 -14.49 16.08
N THR A 32 -12.23 -15.22 15.46
CA THR A 32 -12.81 -16.43 16.08
C THR A 32 -11.78 -17.54 16.27
N ILE A 33 -10.82 -17.70 15.33
CA ILE A 33 -9.67 -18.61 15.51
C ILE A 33 -8.83 -18.18 16.71
N LYS A 34 -8.54 -16.88 16.85
CA LYS A 34 -7.78 -16.35 17.98
C LYS A 34 -8.49 -16.52 19.33
N GLU A 35 -9.81 -16.38 19.36
CA GLU A 35 -10.62 -16.64 20.57
C GLU A 35 -10.64 -18.12 20.94
N LYS A 36 -10.75 -19.03 19.95
CA LYS A 36 -10.80 -20.47 20.18
C LYS A 36 -9.46 -21.10 20.59
N TYR A 37 -8.36 -20.62 20.01
CA TYR A 37 -7.02 -21.21 20.17
C TYR A 37 -6.04 -20.24 20.86
N GLY A 38 -6.52 -19.27 21.63
CA GLY A 38 -5.68 -18.21 22.22
C GLY A 38 -4.53 -18.72 23.08
N ASP A 39 -4.73 -19.84 23.78
CA ASP A 39 -3.73 -20.48 24.64
C ASP A 39 -2.74 -21.39 23.87
N ASP A 40 -3.10 -21.85 22.68
CA ASP A 40 -2.27 -22.73 21.85
C ASP A 40 -1.86 -22.02 20.55
N ARG A 41 -0.68 -21.38 20.60
CA ARG A 41 -0.12 -20.66 19.45
C ARG A 41 0.11 -21.57 18.25
N MET A 42 0.40 -22.86 18.44
CA MET A 42 0.60 -23.80 17.33
C MET A 42 -0.73 -24.11 16.65
N ALA A 43 -1.75 -24.48 17.43
CA ALA A 43 -3.08 -24.74 16.89
C ALA A 43 -3.68 -23.50 16.21
N GLN A 44 -3.45 -22.31 16.77
CA GLN A 44 -3.86 -21.05 16.18
C GLN A 44 -3.22 -20.82 14.80
N GLN A 45 -1.90 -21.02 14.68
CA GLN A 45 -1.20 -20.85 13.40
C GLN A 45 -1.67 -21.86 12.35
N GLN A 46 -1.91 -23.11 12.76
CA GLN A 46 -2.39 -24.16 11.88
C GLN A 46 -3.82 -23.89 11.38
N ALA A 47 -4.73 -23.49 12.26
CA ALA A 47 -6.10 -23.12 11.90
C ALA A 47 -6.14 -21.88 10.99
N MET A 48 -5.29 -20.88 11.25
CA MET A 48 -5.15 -19.70 10.40
C MET A 48 -4.66 -20.08 9.00
N MET A 49 -3.65 -20.95 8.90
CA MET A 49 -3.14 -21.42 7.60
C MET A 49 -4.19 -22.25 6.85
N GLN A 50 -4.97 -23.07 7.56
CA GLN A 50 -6.06 -23.83 6.98
C GLN A 50 -7.13 -22.90 6.39
N LEU A 51 -7.55 -21.87 7.13
CA LEU A 51 -8.47 -20.85 6.63
C LEU A 51 -7.94 -20.17 5.35
N TYR A 52 -6.64 -19.83 5.31
CA TYR A 52 -6.05 -19.23 4.11
C TYR A 52 -6.07 -20.18 2.91
N LYS A 53 -5.85 -21.48 3.11
CA LYS A 53 -5.97 -22.48 2.04
C LYS A 53 -7.41 -22.63 1.56
N ASP A 54 -8.36 -22.73 2.49
CA ASP A 54 -9.78 -22.92 2.20
C ASP A 54 -10.36 -21.73 1.43
N GLU A 55 -9.97 -20.50 1.80
CA GLU A 55 -10.40 -19.28 1.11
C GLU A 55 -9.49 -18.86 -0.06
N LYS A 56 -8.47 -19.67 -0.40
CA LYS A 56 -7.47 -19.40 -1.44
C LYS A 56 -6.83 -18.01 -1.30
N ILE A 57 -6.48 -17.66 -0.07
CA ILE A 57 -5.83 -16.41 0.31
C ILE A 57 -4.31 -16.61 0.28
N ASN A 58 -3.60 -15.73 -0.43
CA ASN A 58 -2.13 -15.72 -0.43
C ASN A 58 -1.60 -14.62 0.52
N PRO A 59 -1.04 -14.96 1.69
CA PRO A 59 -0.53 -13.98 2.66
C PRO A 59 0.66 -13.17 2.12
N LEU A 60 1.42 -13.70 1.17
CA LEU A 60 2.53 -12.99 0.52
C LEU A 60 2.06 -11.93 -0.49
N GLY A 61 0.77 -11.94 -0.83
CA GLY A 61 0.16 -10.89 -1.66
C GLY A 61 0.34 -9.50 -1.06
N GLY A 62 0.45 -9.36 0.26
CA GLY A 62 0.61 -8.06 0.94
C GLY A 62 1.99 -7.42 0.80
N CYS A 63 3.06 -8.21 0.71
CA CYS A 63 4.45 -7.70 0.66
C CYS A 63 4.97 -7.50 -0.77
N LEU A 64 4.34 -8.14 -1.76
CA LEU A 64 4.73 -8.06 -3.16
C LEU A 64 4.77 -6.62 -3.73
N PRO A 65 3.80 -5.72 -3.44
CA PRO A 65 3.86 -4.33 -3.90
C PRO A 65 5.06 -3.58 -3.33
N MET A 66 5.44 -3.87 -2.08
CA MET A 66 6.56 -3.21 -1.41
C MET A 66 7.90 -3.60 -2.04
N LEU A 67 8.09 -4.89 -2.34
CA LEU A 67 9.30 -5.38 -3.02
C LEU A 67 9.48 -4.75 -4.39
N LEU A 68 8.39 -4.58 -5.13
CA LEU A 68 8.42 -3.96 -6.44
C LEU A 68 8.67 -2.44 -6.37
N GLN A 69 8.22 -1.79 -5.29
CA GLN A 69 8.36 -0.35 -5.12
C GLN A 69 9.82 0.06 -4.86
N ILE A 70 10.63 -0.78 -4.19
CA ILE A 70 12.02 -0.47 -3.83
C ILE A 70 12.89 -0.15 -5.06
N PRO A 71 12.96 -1.00 -6.12
CA PRO A 71 13.72 -0.68 -7.33
C PRO A 71 13.23 0.57 -8.05
N VAL A 72 11.91 0.80 -8.07
CA VAL A 72 11.31 1.96 -8.73
C VAL A 72 11.70 3.26 -8.00
N PHE A 73 11.70 3.24 -6.67
CA PHE A 73 12.17 4.37 -5.86
C PHE A 73 13.63 4.69 -6.13
N ILE A 74 14.51 3.68 -6.11
CA ILE A 74 15.93 3.87 -6.38
C ILE A 74 16.12 4.45 -7.78
N GLY A 75 15.46 3.90 -8.80
CA GLY A 75 15.54 4.40 -10.16
C GLY A 75 15.08 5.85 -10.30
N LEU A 76 13.99 6.22 -9.64
CA LEU A 76 13.47 7.59 -9.66
C LEU A 76 14.34 8.57 -8.89
N TYR A 77 14.86 8.16 -7.75
CA TYR A 77 15.81 8.95 -6.98
C TYR A 77 17.03 9.25 -7.85
N TRP A 78 17.67 8.22 -8.42
CA TRP A 78 18.82 8.41 -9.32
C TRP A 78 18.49 9.24 -10.56
N ALA A 79 17.33 9.04 -11.19
CA ALA A 79 16.90 9.84 -12.34
C ALA A 79 16.77 11.33 -11.98
N LEU A 80 16.19 11.67 -10.83
CA LEU A 80 16.10 13.05 -10.36
C LEU A 80 17.47 13.70 -10.13
N PHE A 81 18.45 12.93 -9.66
CA PHE A 81 19.82 13.43 -9.45
C PHE A 81 20.64 13.52 -10.74
N ALA A 82 20.42 12.61 -11.69
CA ALA A 82 21.14 12.54 -12.96
C ALA A 82 20.58 13.47 -14.04
N SER A 83 19.27 13.72 -14.04
CA SER A 83 18.61 14.54 -15.07
C SER A 83 18.76 16.02 -14.77
N VAL A 84 19.63 16.68 -15.53
CA VAL A 84 19.80 18.15 -15.52
C VAL A 84 18.50 18.87 -15.86
N GLU A 85 17.66 18.27 -16.71
CA GLU A 85 16.37 18.80 -17.16
C GLU A 85 15.31 18.93 -16.05
N LEU A 86 15.45 18.16 -14.96
CA LEU A 86 14.52 18.21 -13.83
C LEU A 86 14.90 19.30 -12.82
N ARG A 87 16.09 19.92 -12.96
CA ARG A 87 16.49 21.09 -12.15
C ARG A 87 15.75 22.31 -12.67
N GLN A 88 15.12 23.05 -11.76
CA GLN A 88 14.31 24.23 -12.09
C GLN A 88 13.11 23.93 -13.00
N ALA A 89 12.71 22.66 -13.13
CA ALA A 89 11.53 22.30 -13.88
C ALA A 89 10.28 22.70 -13.07
N PRO A 90 9.46 23.65 -13.57
CA PRO A 90 8.20 23.98 -12.93
C PRO A 90 7.18 22.88 -13.19
N TRP A 91 6.23 22.72 -12.27
CA TRP A 91 5.12 21.77 -12.45
C TRP A 91 3.76 22.43 -12.29
N LEU A 92 3.47 22.96 -11.10
CA LEU A 92 2.12 23.45 -10.79
C LEU A 92 2.22 24.63 -9.84
N GLY A 93 1.86 25.82 -10.33
CA GLY A 93 1.75 27.08 -9.58
C GLY A 93 2.91 27.38 -8.63
N TRP A 94 2.84 26.81 -7.43
CA TRP A 94 3.81 26.96 -6.35
C TRP A 94 5.07 26.10 -6.47
N ILE A 95 5.04 25.02 -7.28
CA ILE A 95 6.21 24.17 -7.55
C ILE A 95 6.94 24.71 -8.76
N THR A 96 8.01 25.45 -8.50
CA THR A 96 8.88 26.05 -9.51
C THR A 96 10.15 25.22 -9.78
N ASP A 97 10.45 24.24 -8.94
CA ASP A 97 11.61 23.36 -9.10
C ASP A 97 11.34 21.96 -8.51
N LEU A 98 11.18 20.96 -9.38
CA LEU A 98 10.94 19.57 -8.98
C LEU A 98 12.13 18.91 -8.27
N SER A 99 13.35 19.46 -8.40
CA SER A 99 14.55 18.94 -7.76
C SER A 99 14.74 19.42 -6.31
N ARG A 100 13.96 20.41 -5.86
CA ARG A 100 13.99 20.94 -4.49
C ARG A 100 12.76 20.51 -3.70
N ALA A 101 12.82 20.63 -2.38
CA ALA A 101 11.67 20.39 -1.53
C ALA A 101 10.52 21.37 -1.85
N ASP A 102 9.28 20.93 -1.64
CA ASP A 102 8.08 21.76 -1.83
C ASP A 102 8.13 22.95 -0.86
N PRO A 103 8.18 24.21 -1.33
CA PRO A 103 8.33 25.38 -0.47
C PRO A 103 7.15 25.60 0.48
N TYR A 104 5.96 25.05 0.16
CA TYR A 104 4.76 25.15 0.99
C TYR A 104 4.39 23.83 1.67
N TYR A 105 5.18 22.77 1.45
CA TYR A 105 4.96 21.44 2.01
C TYR A 105 3.58 20.84 1.73
N ILE A 106 2.88 21.31 0.69
CA ILE A 106 1.55 20.83 0.30
C ILE A 106 1.63 19.36 -0.11
N LEU A 107 2.61 19.00 -0.94
CA LEU A 107 2.81 17.63 -1.40
C LEU A 107 3.14 16.65 -0.24
N PRO A 108 4.07 16.94 0.68
CA PRO A 108 4.30 16.12 1.87
C PRO A 108 3.06 15.91 2.75
N ILE A 109 2.22 16.93 2.92
CA ILE A 109 0.97 16.81 3.71
C ILE A 109 -0.02 15.87 3.00
N ILE A 110 -0.21 16.03 1.69
CA ILE A 110 -1.06 15.12 0.89
C ILE A 110 -0.48 13.70 0.93
N MET A 111 0.83 13.56 0.82
CA MET A 111 1.52 12.27 0.92
C MET A 111 1.25 11.62 2.28
N ALA A 112 1.34 12.37 3.38
CA ALA A 112 1.01 11.86 4.70
C ALA A 112 -0.44 11.39 4.79
N ALA A 113 -1.40 12.25 4.40
CA ALA A 113 -2.82 11.91 4.41
C ALA A 113 -3.13 10.65 3.59
N THR A 114 -2.56 10.55 2.38
CA THR A 114 -2.77 9.37 1.51
C THR A 114 -2.13 8.11 2.09
N MET A 115 -0.96 8.21 2.73
CA MET A 115 -0.32 7.04 3.33
C MET A 115 -1.07 6.54 4.58
N PHE A 116 -1.59 7.45 5.41
CA PHE A 116 -2.51 7.07 6.49
C PHE A 116 -3.76 6.40 5.93
N ALA A 117 -4.42 6.99 4.93
CA ALA A 117 -5.60 6.40 4.28
C ALA A 117 -5.31 4.98 3.74
N GLN A 118 -4.16 4.79 3.08
CA GLN A 118 -3.73 3.48 2.57
C GLN A 118 -3.50 2.47 3.70
N THR A 119 -2.94 2.90 4.84
CA THR A 119 -2.72 2.03 6.00
C THR A 119 -4.05 1.49 6.55
N TYR A 120 -5.11 2.29 6.55
CA TYR A 120 -6.45 1.84 6.94
C TYR A 120 -7.14 0.92 5.92
N LEU A 121 -6.71 0.95 4.65
CA LEU A 121 -7.21 0.05 3.61
C LEU A 121 -6.55 -1.34 3.67
N ASN A 122 -5.31 -1.41 4.15
CA ASN A 122 -4.57 -2.65 4.29
C ASN A 122 -5.04 -3.47 5.50
N PRO A 123 -5.14 -4.80 5.39
CA PRO A 123 -5.48 -5.66 6.53
C PRO A 123 -4.38 -5.57 7.60
N PRO A 124 -4.75 -5.43 8.89
CA PRO A 124 -3.76 -5.41 9.96
C PRO A 124 -3.11 -6.80 10.09
N PRO A 125 -1.81 -6.86 10.38
CA PRO A 125 -1.11 -8.11 10.59
C PRO A 125 -1.57 -8.75 11.90
N THR A 126 -1.46 -10.07 11.98
CA THR A 126 -1.93 -10.85 13.13
C THR A 126 -1.02 -10.71 14.36
N ASP A 127 0.25 -10.36 14.16
CA ASP A 127 1.20 -10.07 15.23
C ASP A 127 1.01 -8.62 15.77
N PRO A 128 0.76 -8.44 17.09
CA PRO A 128 0.63 -7.11 17.69
C PRO A 128 1.87 -6.21 17.52
N MET A 129 3.07 -6.78 17.45
CA MET A 129 4.31 -6.02 17.22
C MET A 129 4.32 -5.42 15.80
N GLN A 130 4.01 -6.25 14.79
CA GLN A 130 3.95 -5.82 13.40
C GLN A 130 2.82 -4.81 13.18
N ALA A 131 1.68 -4.97 13.86
CA ALA A 131 0.55 -4.04 13.78
C ALA A 131 0.91 -2.66 14.33
N LYS A 132 1.68 -2.61 15.42
CA LYS A 132 2.21 -1.35 15.97
C LYS A 132 3.18 -0.68 15.00
N MET A 133 4.07 -1.46 14.38
CA MET A 133 5.01 -0.97 13.37
C MET A 133 4.28 -0.39 12.15
N MET A 134 3.21 -1.03 11.66
CA MET A 134 2.43 -0.51 10.53
C MET A 134 1.71 0.82 10.83
N LYS A 135 1.45 1.14 12.10
CA LYS A 135 0.89 2.45 12.49
C LYS A 135 1.96 3.54 12.59
N ILE A 136 3.18 3.17 13.01
CA ILE A 136 4.29 4.11 13.22
C ILE A 136 5.02 4.40 11.90
N MET A 137 5.17 3.40 11.04
CA MET A 137 5.93 3.51 9.78
C MET A 137 5.42 4.65 8.89
N PRO A 138 4.11 4.82 8.64
CA PRO A 138 3.61 5.97 7.89
C PRO A 138 4.06 7.30 8.50
N LEU A 139 4.00 7.47 9.81
CA LEU A 139 4.42 8.72 10.46
C LEU A 139 5.89 9.04 10.17
N VAL A 140 6.78 8.05 10.30
CA VAL A 140 8.22 8.23 10.05
C VAL A 140 8.48 8.60 8.59
N PHE A 141 7.89 7.86 7.65
CA PHE A 141 8.04 8.16 6.23
C PHE A 141 7.45 9.52 5.88
N SER A 142 6.28 9.88 6.43
CA SER A 142 5.65 11.18 6.22
C SER A 142 6.56 12.33 6.62
N VAL A 143 7.19 12.27 7.80
CA VAL A 143 8.15 13.29 8.25
C VAL A 143 9.39 13.31 7.33
N MET A 144 9.89 12.14 6.95
CA MET A 144 11.03 12.02 6.05
C MET A 144 10.78 12.72 4.70
N PHE A 145 9.59 12.59 4.11
CA PHE A 145 9.28 13.18 2.80
C PHE A 145 9.23 14.73 2.79
N PHE A 146 9.22 15.41 3.96
CA PHE A 146 9.39 16.87 4.02
C PHE A 146 10.78 17.32 3.55
N PHE A 147 11.77 16.43 3.59
CA PHE A 147 13.16 16.73 3.21
C PHE A 147 13.50 16.28 1.79
N PHE A 148 12.56 15.65 1.08
CA PHE A 148 12.81 15.10 -0.26
C PHE A 148 12.40 16.08 -1.38
N PRO A 149 13.00 15.94 -2.58
CA PRO A 149 12.60 16.71 -3.76
C PRO A 149 11.10 16.56 -4.08
N ALA A 150 10.45 17.66 -4.44
CA ALA A 150 9.03 17.73 -4.76
C ALA A 150 8.65 16.77 -5.90
N GLY A 151 9.52 16.52 -6.87
CA GLY A 151 9.28 15.56 -7.94
C GLY A 151 9.16 14.11 -7.44
N LEU A 152 9.96 13.73 -6.44
CA LEU A 152 9.87 12.41 -5.83
C LEU A 152 8.60 12.26 -5.00
N VAL A 153 8.28 13.29 -4.21
CA VAL A 153 7.06 13.32 -3.39
C VAL A 153 5.82 13.29 -4.30
N LEU A 154 5.82 14.05 -5.39
CA LEU A 154 4.76 14.08 -6.38
C LEU A 154 4.51 12.71 -7.00
N TYR A 155 5.58 12.03 -7.42
CA TYR A 155 5.48 10.66 -7.93
C TYR A 155 4.77 9.75 -6.92
N TRP A 156 5.14 9.86 -5.64
CA TRP A 156 4.58 9.05 -4.58
C TRP A 156 3.09 9.36 -4.32
N VAL A 157 2.73 10.64 -4.30
CA VAL A 157 1.33 11.09 -4.16
C VAL A 157 0.48 10.50 -5.28
N VAL A 158 0.91 10.66 -6.54
CA VAL A 158 0.17 10.12 -7.69
C VAL A 158 0.08 8.60 -7.62
N ASN A 159 1.17 7.91 -7.24
CA ASN A 159 1.17 6.46 -7.09
C ASN A 159 0.17 6.00 -6.01
N ASN A 160 0.23 6.60 -4.82
CA ASN A 160 -0.67 6.30 -3.71
C ASN A 160 -2.13 6.54 -4.07
N LEU A 161 -2.46 7.68 -4.70
CA LEU A 161 -3.83 7.97 -5.11
C LEU A 161 -4.38 6.91 -6.09
N LEU A 162 -3.59 6.53 -7.10
CA LEU A 162 -3.96 5.48 -8.05
C LEU A 162 -4.08 4.11 -7.35
N THR A 163 -3.19 3.80 -6.41
CA THR A 163 -3.27 2.58 -5.60
C THR A 163 -4.55 2.55 -4.76
N ILE A 164 -4.85 3.63 -4.05
CA ILE A 164 -6.06 3.75 -3.21
C ILE A 164 -7.31 3.58 -4.08
N ALA A 165 -7.36 4.22 -5.25
CA ALA A 165 -8.47 4.07 -6.19
C ALA A 165 -8.65 2.61 -6.65
N GLN A 166 -7.55 1.94 -7.03
CA GLN A 166 -7.55 0.54 -7.42
C GLN A 166 -8.01 -0.37 -6.27
N GLN A 167 -7.45 -0.18 -5.07
CA GLN A 167 -7.75 -0.99 -3.90
C GLN A 167 -9.20 -0.79 -3.44
N TRP A 168 -9.72 0.44 -3.48
CA TRP A 168 -11.11 0.74 -3.18
C TRP A 168 -12.06 0.04 -4.16
N HIS A 169 -11.75 0.07 -5.46
CA HIS A 169 -12.54 -0.63 -6.47
C HIS A 169 -12.55 -2.15 -6.25
N ILE A 170 -11.38 -2.74 -5.97
CA ILE A 170 -11.24 -4.18 -5.71
C ILE A 170 -11.97 -4.59 -4.43
N ASN A 171 -11.76 -3.85 -3.33
CA ASN A 171 -12.42 -4.14 -2.05
C ASN A 171 -13.95 -4.14 -2.21
N ARG A 172 -14.49 -3.11 -2.87
CA ARG A 172 -15.94 -3.01 -3.13
C ARG A 172 -16.46 -4.13 -4.01
N SER A 173 -15.67 -4.59 -4.99
CA SER A 173 -16.04 -5.73 -5.83
C SER A 173 -16.14 -7.04 -5.04
N ILE A 174 -15.20 -7.29 -4.13
CA ILE A 174 -15.15 -8.50 -3.31
C ILE A 174 -16.24 -8.49 -2.24
N GLU A 175 -16.49 -7.34 -1.61
CA GLU A 175 -17.60 -7.17 -0.68
C GLU A 175 -18.95 -7.47 -1.35
N LYS A 176 -19.16 -7.01 -2.60
CA LYS A 176 -20.37 -7.29 -3.37
C LYS A 176 -20.52 -8.77 -3.71
N GLN A 177 -19.46 -9.42 -4.19
CA GLN A 177 -19.46 -10.86 -4.48
C GLN A 177 -19.81 -11.69 -3.25
N ARG A 178 -19.23 -11.32 -2.10
CA ARG A 178 -19.53 -11.98 -0.82
C ARG A 178 -20.98 -11.79 -0.39
N ALA A 179 -21.53 -10.58 -0.55
CA ALA A 179 -22.94 -10.30 -0.23
C ALA A 179 -23.91 -11.10 -1.11
N GLN A 180 -23.49 -11.46 -2.33
CA GLN A 180 -24.26 -12.28 -3.27
C GLN A 180 -24.08 -13.79 -3.06
N GLY A 181 -23.29 -14.21 -2.06
CA GLY A 181 -23.00 -15.62 -1.80
C GLY A 181 -22.10 -16.27 -2.85
N GLU A 182 -21.47 -15.49 -3.72
CA GLU A 182 -20.56 -16.00 -4.73
C GLU A 182 -19.26 -16.48 -4.09
N VAL A 183 -18.75 -17.62 -4.55
CA VAL A 183 -17.43 -18.12 -4.14
C VAL A 183 -16.39 -17.13 -4.68
N VAL A 184 -15.79 -16.35 -3.78
CA VAL A 184 -14.78 -15.34 -4.11
C VAL A 184 -13.52 -16.07 -4.62
N SER A 185 -13.51 -16.36 -5.93
CA SER A 185 -12.46 -17.10 -6.63
C SER A 185 -11.25 -16.20 -6.93
#